data_AF-A0A7S1WUI5-F1
#
_entry.id   AF-A0A7S1WUI5-F1
#
_cell.length_a   1.000
_cell.length_b   1.000
_cell.length_c   1.000
_cell.angle_alpha   90.00
_cell.angle_beta   90.00
_cell.angle_gamma   90.00
#
_symmetry.space_group_name_H-M   'P 1'
#
loop_
_entity.id
_entity.type
_entity.pdbx_description
1 polymer ?
#
loop_
_entity_poly.entity_id
_entity_poly.type
_entity_poly.pdbx_seq_one_letter_code
_entity_poly.pdbx_strand_id
1 'polypeptide(L)'
;TSDEDDRNFWTFVVDSTDFAGPVAYLLPEMFRARPKNFAKESAHLGDFGTPGVGISNGGGFGFEWNSLFSFKQGDFFKIPQMAVPMSGGKSTLAMNGRGYSDDDVFHPLESVLAGRKSLHDSDIMAGGREFDCSEGEGDATFRVSQEKTVSLGRLKTEKGAAGCTWSMTPKNSSGDFPQYFRATDMRPVHESSVPAGLRAEQFPKKGSIWPFAGPYDARPNEPVGGCLSSPGPADPKLYCTQTTSPSWLGYRWYRFVDQPGLQRVGLNAREKEFLQSRVVKLHELLTGKDRWIKAGAAADSGIAQIDGAQLVTPPTHLAHGYVPIVVYEGVDKPSGCSGQ
;
A
#
# COMPACT_ATOMS: atom_id res chain seq x y z
N THR A 1 -13.04 -31.56 6.83
CA THR A 1 -11.65 -31.71 6.35
C THR A 1 -11.63 -31.22 4.92
N SER A 2 -10.90 -30.15 4.67
CA SER A 2 -10.98 -29.30 3.47
C SER A 2 -9.69 -29.42 2.66
N ASP A 3 -9.29 -30.65 2.37
CA ASP A 3 -7.97 -30.98 1.84
C ASP A 3 -7.86 -30.88 0.30
N GLU A 4 -8.77 -30.14 -0.35
CA GLU A 4 -8.89 -30.15 -1.83
C GLU A 4 -8.72 -28.78 -2.50
N ASP A 5 -8.50 -27.70 -1.75
CA ASP A 5 -8.17 -26.40 -2.35
C ASP A 5 -6.65 -26.21 -2.34
N ASP A 6 -6.01 -26.61 -3.44
CA ASP A 6 -4.55 -26.54 -3.66
C ASP A 6 -4.10 -25.20 -4.29
N ARG A 7 -4.97 -24.19 -4.30
CA ARG A 7 -4.68 -22.87 -4.87
C ARG A 7 -3.73 -22.06 -3.99
N ASN A 8 -2.89 -21.23 -4.62
CA ASN A 8 -1.97 -20.33 -3.92
C ASN A 8 -2.61 -19.00 -3.58
N PHE A 9 -2.84 -18.79 -2.29
CA PHE A 9 -3.35 -17.53 -1.78
C PHE A 9 -2.20 -16.58 -1.44
N TRP A 10 -2.46 -15.30 -1.65
CA TRP A 10 -1.49 -14.24 -1.41
C TRP A 10 -1.91 -13.45 -0.18
N THR A 11 -0.95 -13.04 0.63
CA THR A 11 -1.20 -12.13 1.74
C THR A 11 -0.21 -10.98 1.70
N PHE A 12 -0.65 -9.82 2.19
CA PHE A 12 0.22 -8.70 2.45
C PHE A 12 0.35 -8.54 3.96
N VAL A 13 1.59 -8.59 4.46
CA VAL A 13 1.93 -8.44 5.87
C VAL A 13 2.62 -7.10 6.05
N VAL A 14 2.19 -6.35 7.05
CA VAL A 14 2.78 -5.06 7.42
C VAL A 14 3.44 -5.21 8.78
N ASP A 15 4.60 -4.58 8.93
CA ASP A 15 5.24 -4.36 10.23
C ASP A 15 5.49 -2.86 10.42
N SER A 16 4.75 -2.26 11.35
CA SER A 16 4.76 -0.84 11.66
C SER A 16 4.89 -0.62 13.16
N THR A 17 5.02 0.64 13.59
CA THR A 17 5.14 0.95 15.03
C THR A 17 3.87 0.58 15.80
N ASP A 18 2.69 0.72 15.20
CA ASP A 18 1.38 0.56 15.84
C ASP A 18 0.53 -0.63 15.34
N PHE A 19 1.00 -1.35 14.32
CA PHE A 19 0.38 -2.60 13.86
C PHE A 19 1.42 -3.56 13.25
N ALA A 20 1.30 -4.86 13.53
CA ALA A 20 2.06 -5.91 12.87
C ALA A 20 1.16 -7.13 12.58
N GLY A 21 1.11 -7.54 11.31
CA GLY A 21 0.32 -8.70 10.88
C GLY A 21 -0.18 -8.59 9.44
N PRO A 22 -0.99 -9.55 8.99
CA PRO A 22 -1.59 -9.54 7.66
C PRO A 22 -2.70 -8.49 7.55
N VAL A 23 -2.72 -7.74 6.46
CA VAL A 23 -3.74 -6.71 6.17
C VAL A 23 -4.52 -6.99 4.87
N ALA A 24 -4.09 -7.96 4.06
CA ALA A 24 -4.79 -8.37 2.86
C ALA A 24 -4.74 -9.88 2.66
N TYR A 25 -5.80 -10.40 2.06
CA TYR A 25 -5.89 -11.77 1.56
C TYR A 25 -6.38 -11.71 0.13
N LEU A 26 -5.54 -12.16 -0.80
CA LEU A 26 -5.70 -12.04 -2.24
C LEU A 26 -5.82 -13.45 -2.83
N LEU A 27 -6.86 -13.63 -3.64
CA LEU A 27 -7.09 -14.89 -4.34
C LEU A 27 -6.21 -14.97 -5.60
N PRO A 28 -5.72 -16.16 -5.99
CA PRO A 28 -4.87 -16.31 -7.18
C PRO A 28 -5.52 -15.81 -8.48
N GLU A 29 -6.84 -15.81 -8.56
CA GLU A 29 -7.61 -15.26 -9.69
C GLU A 29 -7.28 -13.78 -9.95
N MET A 30 -6.88 -13.02 -8.93
CA MET A 30 -6.43 -11.63 -9.07
C MET A 30 -5.18 -11.52 -9.94
N PHE A 31 -4.26 -12.49 -9.85
CA PHE A 31 -3.00 -12.50 -10.61
C PHE A 31 -3.16 -13.16 -11.99
N ARG A 32 -4.11 -14.08 -12.11
CA ARG A 32 -4.50 -14.72 -13.39
C ARG A 32 -5.19 -13.75 -14.34
N ALA A 33 -5.87 -12.74 -13.83
CA ALA A 33 -6.60 -11.79 -14.65
C ALA A 33 -5.64 -11.01 -15.56
N ARG A 34 -5.71 -11.28 -16.87
CA ARG A 34 -5.01 -10.50 -17.91
C ARG A 34 -6.02 -9.62 -18.63
N PRO A 35 -5.74 -8.31 -18.81
CA PRO A 35 -6.59 -7.46 -19.63
C PRO A 35 -6.71 -8.06 -21.04
N LYS A 36 -7.94 -8.14 -21.58
CA LYS A 36 -8.20 -8.80 -22.89
C LYS A 36 -7.28 -8.30 -24.01
N ASN A 37 -6.97 -7.00 -24.01
CA ASN A 37 -6.16 -6.36 -25.05
C ASN A 37 -4.65 -6.54 -24.86
N PHE A 38 -4.22 -7.11 -23.72
CA PHE A 38 -2.80 -7.33 -23.40
C PHE A 38 -2.48 -8.81 -23.17
N ALA A 39 -3.44 -9.71 -23.41
CA ALA A 39 -3.29 -11.13 -23.07
C ALA A 39 -2.17 -11.81 -23.87
N LYS A 40 -1.98 -11.44 -25.14
CA LYS A 40 -0.90 -12.00 -25.97
C LYS A 40 0.46 -11.42 -25.57
N GLU A 41 0.52 -10.11 -25.37
CA GLU A 41 1.70 -9.35 -25.01
C GLU A 41 2.23 -9.78 -23.64
N SER A 42 1.33 -10.08 -22.69
CA SER A 42 1.69 -10.52 -21.33
C SER A 42 1.79 -12.03 -21.16
N ALA A 43 1.56 -12.83 -22.20
CA ALA A 43 1.57 -14.29 -22.11
C ALA A 43 2.92 -14.88 -21.69
N HIS A 44 4.01 -14.16 -21.94
CA HIS A 44 5.36 -14.55 -21.55
C HIS A 44 5.69 -14.23 -20.08
N LEU A 45 4.88 -13.41 -19.41
CA LEU A 45 5.06 -13.09 -18.00
C LEU A 45 4.51 -14.22 -17.15
N GLY A 46 5.35 -14.74 -16.24
CA GLY A 46 4.94 -15.73 -15.25
C GLY A 46 3.71 -15.28 -14.47
N ASP A 47 2.84 -16.22 -14.14
CA ASP A 47 1.70 -15.95 -13.29
C ASP A 47 2.15 -15.93 -11.83
N PHE A 48 1.96 -14.81 -11.15
CA PHE A 48 2.25 -14.71 -9.72
C PHE A 48 1.40 -15.70 -8.93
N GLY A 49 0.26 -16.19 -9.42
CA GLY A 49 -0.45 -17.32 -8.79
C GLY A 49 0.32 -18.65 -8.73
N THR A 50 1.49 -18.76 -9.39
CA THR A 50 2.29 -20.00 -9.44
C THR A 50 3.44 -19.95 -8.42
N PRO A 51 3.70 -21.04 -7.65
CA PRO A 51 4.75 -21.05 -6.63
C PRO A 51 6.12 -20.73 -7.23
N GLY A 52 6.93 -19.96 -6.50
CA GLY A 52 8.29 -19.60 -6.90
C GLY A 52 8.42 -18.51 -7.98
N VAL A 53 7.37 -18.17 -8.73
CA VAL A 53 7.44 -17.12 -9.76
C VAL A 53 7.79 -15.76 -9.15
N GLY A 54 7.14 -15.37 -8.05
CA GLY A 54 7.44 -14.11 -7.36
C GLY A 54 8.89 -14.01 -6.86
N ILE A 55 9.46 -15.11 -6.39
CA ILE A 55 10.85 -15.19 -5.90
C ILE A 55 11.85 -15.02 -7.06
N SER A 56 11.46 -15.37 -8.29
CA SER A 56 12.30 -15.34 -9.49
C SER A 56 12.34 -13.99 -10.21
N ASN A 57 11.37 -13.11 -9.99
CA ASN A 57 11.22 -11.86 -10.74
C ASN A 57 12.20 -10.74 -10.35
N GLY A 58 13.10 -10.98 -9.38
CA GLY A 58 14.08 -10.01 -8.92
C GLY A 58 13.44 -8.88 -8.10
N GLY A 59 14.05 -8.53 -6.98
CA GLY A 59 13.48 -7.55 -6.04
C GLY A 59 13.64 -6.09 -6.43
N GLY A 60 13.49 -5.75 -7.71
CA GLY A 60 13.59 -4.36 -8.14
C GLY A 60 12.52 -3.51 -7.46
N PHE A 61 12.93 -2.58 -6.61
CA PHE A 61 12.03 -1.57 -6.07
C PHE A 61 11.90 -0.40 -7.05
N GLY A 62 10.70 -0.24 -7.62
CA GLY A 62 10.34 0.95 -8.37
C GLY A 62 9.90 2.06 -7.42
N PHE A 63 10.60 3.18 -7.41
CA PHE A 63 10.13 4.41 -6.76
C PHE A 63 9.73 5.41 -7.84
N GLU A 64 8.43 5.67 -7.96
CA GLU A 64 7.86 6.47 -9.05
C GLU A 64 7.21 7.76 -8.54
N TRP A 65 7.59 8.89 -9.15
CA TRP A 65 6.96 10.20 -8.97
C TRP A 65 6.68 10.83 -10.34
N ASN A 66 5.63 10.34 -11.00
CA ASN A 66 5.45 10.55 -12.44
C ASN A 66 4.54 11.75 -12.76
N SER A 67 3.86 12.34 -11.79
CA SER A 67 2.86 13.39 -12.02
C SER A 67 2.70 14.33 -10.82
N LEU A 68 3.53 15.38 -10.76
CA LEU A 68 3.26 16.52 -9.87
C LEU A 68 2.75 17.69 -10.70
N PHE A 69 1.80 18.42 -10.12
CA PHE A 69 1.41 19.73 -10.63
C PHE A 69 2.59 20.68 -10.58
N SER A 70 2.68 21.60 -11.53
CA SER A 70 3.61 22.73 -11.45
C SER A 70 2.92 23.98 -11.96
N PHE A 71 3.23 25.11 -11.32
CA PHE A 71 2.86 26.43 -11.81
C PHE A 71 4.10 27.13 -12.35
N LYS A 72 3.91 28.00 -13.34
CA LYS A 72 4.98 28.83 -13.91
C LYS A 72 4.53 30.27 -14.00
N GLN A 73 5.37 31.20 -13.54
CA GLN A 73 5.19 32.63 -13.79
C GLN A 73 6.54 33.26 -14.10
N GLY A 74 6.67 33.83 -15.30
CA GLY A 74 7.95 34.37 -15.77
C GLY A 74 9.05 33.31 -15.79
N ASP A 75 10.19 33.63 -15.17
CA ASP A 75 11.36 32.75 -15.03
C ASP A 75 11.30 31.86 -13.77
N PHE A 76 10.11 31.57 -13.23
CA PHE A 76 9.98 30.79 -12.00
C PHE A 76 8.96 29.67 -12.13
N PHE A 77 9.28 28.52 -11.55
CA PHE A 77 8.39 27.39 -11.31
C PHE A 77 8.07 27.25 -9.82
N LYS A 78 6.86 26.78 -9.52
CA LYS A 78 6.44 26.29 -8.20
C LYS A 78 5.98 24.84 -8.33
N ILE A 79 6.45 23.97 -7.43
CA ILE A 79 6.01 22.57 -7.31
C ILE A 79 5.40 22.31 -5.92
N PRO A 80 4.71 21.18 -5.67
CA PRO A 80 4.22 20.84 -4.34
C PRO A 80 5.37 20.79 -3.33
N GLN A 81 5.10 21.21 -2.10
CA GLN A 81 6.06 20.99 -1.03
C GLN A 81 6.18 19.49 -0.80
N MET A 82 7.42 19.01 -0.74
CA MET A 82 7.74 17.60 -0.55
C MET A 82 8.91 17.48 0.41
N ALA A 83 8.98 16.35 1.11
CA ALA A 83 10.10 16.01 1.97
C ALA A 83 10.31 14.49 1.96
N VAL A 84 11.50 14.06 2.35
CA VAL A 84 11.81 12.66 2.64
C VAL A 84 12.27 12.52 4.09
N PRO A 85 11.95 11.39 4.76
CA PRO A 85 12.42 11.15 6.12
C PRO A 85 13.94 11.01 6.13
N MET A 86 14.62 11.66 7.08
CA MET A 86 16.07 11.67 7.16
C MET A 86 16.57 10.93 8.41
N SER A 87 17.52 10.03 8.22
CA SER A 87 18.28 9.37 9.29
C SER A 87 19.75 9.23 8.87
N GLY A 88 20.68 9.65 9.72
CA GLY A 88 22.13 9.57 9.42
C GLY A 88 22.54 10.30 8.13
N GLY A 89 21.83 11.38 7.75
CA GLY A 89 22.13 12.16 6.55
C GLY A 89 21.60 11.57 5.24
N LYS A 90 20.81 10.49 5.27
CA LYS A 90 20.14 9.91 4.10
C LYS A 90 18.69 9.52 4.41
N SER A 91 17.90 9.32 3.37
CA SER A 91 16.58 8.68 3.44
C SER A 91 16.73 7.25 2.91
N THR A 92 16.48 6.25 3.75
CA THR A 92 16.38 4.87 3.25
C THR A 92 14.97 4.64 2.72
N LEU A 93 14.86 4.28 1.44
CA LEU A 93 13.57 4.10 0.75
C LEU A 93 13.10 2.64 0.84
N ALA A 94 14.02 1.69 0.66
CA ALA A 94 13.78 0.26 0.80
C ALA A 94 15.06 -0.45 1.20
N MET A 95 14.95 -1.55 1.95
CA MET A 95 16.08 -2.42 2.29
C MET A 95 15.61 -3.85 2.55
N ASN A 96 16.56 -4.81 2.54
CA ASN A 96 16.37 -6.18 3.01
C ASN A 96 15.22 -6.95 2.33
N GLY A 97 14.96 -6.66 1.05
CA GLY A 97 13.95 -7.41 0.29
C GLY A 97 14.29 -8.90 0.19
N ARG A 98 13.33 -9.75 0.55
CA ARG A 98 13.47 -11.22 0.56
C ARG A 98 12.25 -11.89 -0.05
N GLY A 99 12.48 -12.99 -0.75
CA GLY A 99 11.44 -13.94 -1.18
C GLY A 99 11.43 -15.16 -0.28
N TYR A 100 10.25 -15.63 0.12
CA TYR A 100 10.06 -16.74 1.06
C TYR A 100 9.41 -17.94 0.37
N SER A 101 9.79 -19.16 0.77
CA SER A 101 9.18 -20.39 0.27
C SER A 101 7.92 -20.76 1.04
N ASP A 102 7.23 -21.82 0.59
CA ASP A 102 6.06 -22.36 1.30
C ASP A 102 6.43 -22.86 2.71
N ASP A 103 7.65 -23.40 2.89
CA ASP A 103 8.17 -23.83 4.20
C ASP A 103 8.35 -22.66 5.18
N ASP A 104 8.61 -21.46 4.67
CA ASP A 104 8.80 -20.26 5.49
C ASP A 104 7.47 -19.61 5.90
N VAL A 105 6.41 -19.73 5.10
CA VAL A 105 5.16 -18.97 5.30
C VAL A 105 3.92 -19.86 5.29
N PHE A 106 3.71 -20.59 4.21
CA PHE A 106 2.48 -21.35 3.97
C PHE A 106 2.34 -22.52 4.95
N HIS A 107 3.31 -23.44 5.00
CA HIS A 107 3.23 -24.63 5.87
C HIS A 107 3.11 -24.30 7.37
N PRO A 108 3.86 -23.33 7.93
CA PRO A 108 3.68 -22.93 9.31
C PRO A 108 2.25 -22.43 9.59
N LEU A 109 1.71 -21.59 8.70
CA LEU A 109 0.37 -21.04 8.83
C LEU A 109 -0.71 -22.13 8.70
N GLU A 110 -0.60 -23.02 7.72
CA GLU A 110 -1.52 -24.15 7.56
C GLU A 110 -1.54 -25.05 8.80
N SER A 111 -0.37 -25.31 9.41
CA SER A 111 -0.31 -26.15 10.60
C SER A 111 -1.13 -25.58 11.76
N VAL A 112 -1.17 -24.26 11.88
CA VAL A 112 -1.92 -23.54 12.91
C VAL A 112 -3.41 -23.49 12.56
N LEU A 113 -3.75 -23.21 11.30
CA LEU A 113 -5.13 -23.27 10.83
C LEU A 113 -5.75 -24.68 10.94
N ALA A 114 -4.93 -25.72 10.84
CA ALA A 114 -5.34 -27.13 10.99
C ALA A 114 -5.49 -27.58 12.46
N GLY A 115 -5.06 -26.79 13.44
CA GLY A 115 -5.29 -27.06 14.86
C GLY A 115 -4.07 -26.98 15.78
N ARG A 116 -2.89 -26.59 15.29
CA ARG A 116 -1.78 -26.20 16.18
C ARG A 116 -2.17 -24.91 16.94
N LYS A 117 -1.86 -24.86 18.24
CA LYS A 117 -2.39 -23.81 19.14
C LYS A 117 -1.83 -22.40 18.91
N SER A 118 -0.64 -22.27 18.34
CA SER A 118 0.03 -20.96 18.20
C SER A 118 1.05 -20.97 17.06
N LEU A 119 1.16 -19.83 16.38
CA LEU A 119 2.24 -19.51 15.45
C LEU A 119 3.25 -18.65 16.21
N HIS A 120 4.47 -19.15 16.44
CA HIS A 120 5.52 -18.32 17.04
C HIS A 120 6.26 -17.55 15.93
N ASP A 121 6.72 -16.34 16.22
CA ASP A 121 7.43 -15.52 15.22
C ASP A 121 8.67 -16.23 14.65
N SER A 122 9.33 -17.10 15.43
CA SER A 122 10.46 -17.91 14.93
C SER A 122 10.09 -18.95 13.88
N ASP A 123 8.81 -19.31 13.80
CA ASP A 123 8.32 -20.41 12.95
C ASP A 123 7.84 -19.90 11.58
N ILE A 124 7.76 -18.57 11.38
CA ILE A 124 7.28 -17.93 10.15
C ILE A 124 8.27 -16.86 9.67
N MET A 125 8.48 -16.83 8.35
CA MET A 125 9.46 -15.97 7.69
C MET A 125 10.85 -16.06 8.36
N ALA A 126 11.22 -17.28 8.78
CA ALA A 126 12.47 -17.54 9.49
C ALA A 126 13.68 -17.53 8.53
N GLY A 127 13.48 -17.97 7.29
CA GLY A 127 14.46 -17.96 6.22
C GLY A 127 14.29 -16.79 5.26
N GLY A 128 14.07 -17.11 3.98
CA GLY A 128 13.97 -16.14 2.90
C GLY A 128 15.27 -15.90 2.11
N ARG A 129 15.15 -15.95 0.79
CA ARG A 129 16.20 -15.64 -0.18
C ARG A 129 16.27 -14.16 -0.44
N GLU A 130 17.44 -13.56 -0.22
CA GLU A 130 17.69 -12.16 -0.55
C GLU A 130 17.45 -11.89 -2.03
N PHE A 131 16.87 -10.72 -2.30
CA PHE A 131 16.80 -10.22 -3.67
C PHE A 131 18.18 -9.80 -4.15
N ASP A 132 18.48 -10.13 -5.40
CA ASP A 132 19.66 -9.63 -6.06
C ASP A 132 19.41 -8.21 -6.61
N CYS A 133 20.44 -7.38 -6.61
CA CYS A 133 20.41 -6.04 -7.18
C CYS A 133 21.77 -5.67 -7.76
N SER A 134 21.71 -4.78 -8.75
CA SER A 134 22.90 -4.10 -9.25
C SER A 134 23.13 -2.83 -8.44
N GLU A 135 24.34 -2.70 -7.90
CA GLU A 135 24.76 -1.44 -7.29
C GLU A 135 24.78 -0.32 -8.33
N GLY A 136 24.44 0.88 -7.90
CA GLY A 136 24.32 2.00 -8.81
C GLY A 136 24.03 3.31 -8.10
N GLU A 137 24.29 4.40 -8.81
CA GLU A 137 24.00 5.74 -8.34
C GLU A 137 23.46 6.58 -9.49
N GLY A 138 22.52 7.46 -9.19
CA GLY A 138 21.89 8.33 -10.17
C GLY A 138 21.28 9.57 -9.55
N ASP A 139 20.87 10.52 -10.37
CA ASP A 139 20.18 11.70 -9.87
C ASP A 139 18.72 11.37 -9.54
N ALA A 140 18.27 11.78 -8.35
CA ALA A 140 16.86 11.78 -7.98
C ALA A 140 16.16 12.91 -8.74
N THR A 141 15.67 12.62 -9.95
CA THR A 141 15.12 13.64 -10.85
C THR A 141 13.61 13.66 -10.88
N PHE A 142 13.07 14.86 -11.06
CA PHE A 142 11.65 15.12 -11.24
C PHE A 142 11.41 16.07 -12.43
N ARG A 143 10.44 15.76 -13.27
CA ARG A 143 10.10 16.54 -14.46
C ARG A 143 9.10 17.64 -14.12
N VAL A 144 9.53 18.90 -14.15
CA VAL A 144 8.67 20.06 -13.79
C VAL A 144 7.87 20.61 -14.97
N SER A 145 8.30 20.34 -16.20
CA SER A 145 7.61 20.72 -17.44
C SER A 145 7.96 19.74 -18.55
N GLN A 146 7.48 19.94 -19.78
CA GLN A 146 7.83 19.02 -20.87
C GLN A 146 9.33 18.97 -21.18
N GLU A 147 10.05 20.05 -20.92
CA GLU A 147 11.45 20.22 -21.33
C GLU A 147 12.42 20.41 -20.15
N LYS A 148 11.89 20.47 -18.92
CA LYS A 148 12.67 20.82 -17.73
C LYS A 148 12.55 19.76 -16.64
N THR A 149 13.70 19.43 -16.07
CA THR A 149 13.86 18.47 -14.99
C THR A 149 14.69 19.11 -13.88
N VAL A 150 14.31 18.84 -12.63
CA VAL A 150 15.10 19.19 -11.44
C VAL A 150 15.71 17.94 -10.86
N SER A 151 16.89 18.07 -10.27
CA SER A 151 17.49 17.04 -9.41
C SER A 151 17.31 17.47 -7.96
N LEU A 152 16.69 16.61 -7.15
CA LEU A 152 16.39 16.82 -5.73
C LEU A 152 17.46 16.21 -4.81
N GLY A 153 18.31 15.36 -5.37
CA GLY A 153 19.35 14.63 -4.64
C GLY A 153 20.00 13.55 -5.48
N ARG A 154 20.62 12.58 -4.81
CA ARG A 154 21.24 11.39 -5.39
C ARG A 154 20.54 10.14 -4.88
N LEU A 155 20.19 9.23 -5.78
CA LEU A 155 19.74 7.88 -5.46
C LEU A 155 20.95 6.96 -5.44
N LYS A 156 20.96 6.01 -4.49
CA LYS A 156 22.01 5.01 -4.38
C LYS A 156 21.42 3.63 -4.06
N THR A 157 21.84 2.63 -4.83
CA THR A 157 21.62 1.21 -4.56
C THR A 157 22.94 0.60 -4.11
N GLU A 158 22.93 -0.06 -2.95
CA GLU A 158 24.10 -0.71 -2.35
C GLU A 158 23.77 -2.16 -2.02
N LYS A 159 24.75 -3.07 -2.18
CA LYS A 159 24.61 -4.47 -1.78
C LYS A 159 25.51 -4.74 -0.57
N GLY A 160 24.88 -4.92 0.60
CA GLY A 160 25.57 -5.18 1.86
C GLY A 160 25.34 -6.60 2.39
N ALA A 161 25.84 -6.86 3.59
CA ALA A 161 25.68 -8.17 4.26
C ALA A 161 24.23 -8.51 4.62
N ALA A 162 23.34 -7.53 4.71
CA ALA A 162 21.91 -7.71 4.96
C ALA A 162 21.06 -7.76 3.66
N GLY A 163 21.71 -7.66 2.50
CA GLY A 163 21.07 -7.57 1.20
C GLY A 163 21.13 -6.16 0.59
N CYS A 164 20.21 -5.90 -0.32
CA CYS A 164 20.15 -4.66 -1.07
C CYS A 164 19.50 -3.51 -0.27
N THR A 165 20.05 -2.31 -0.41
CA THR A 165 19.51 -1.05 0.15
C THR A 165 19.37 -0.01 -0.94
N TRP A 166 18.18 0.59 -1.03
CA TRP A 166 17.88 1.73 -1.89
C TRP A 166 17.70 2.96 -1.03
N SER A 167 18.51 3.99 -1.27
CA SER A 167 18.50 5.20 -0.47
C SER A 167 18.59 6.46 -1.34
N MET A 168 18.25 7.58 -0.73
CA MET A 168 18.35 8.91 -1.31
C MET A 168 19.14 9.83 -0.38
N THR A 169 20.07 10.59 -0.94
CA THR A 169 20.73 11.72 -0.28
C THR A 169 20.21 13.02 -0.90
N PRO A 170 19.33 13.78 -0.22
CA PRO A 170 18.89 15.09 -0.67
C PRO A 170 20.05 16.08 -0.80
N LYS A 171 19.83 17.18 -1.54
CA LYS A 171 20.80 18.29 -1.64
C LYS A 171 20.91 19.14 -0.35
N ASN A 172 20.12 18.84 0.67
CA ASN A 172 20.12 19.51 1.97
C ASN A 172 20.05 18.47 3.10
N SER A 173 20.28 18.93 4.33
CA SER A 173 20.27 18.06 5.51
C SER A 173 18.90 17.85 6.15
N SER A 174 17.88 18.67 5.82
CA SER A 174 16.55 18.54 6.45
C SER A 174 15.67 17.49 5.77
N GLY A 175 15.93 17.19 4.49
CA GLY A 175 15.06 16.35 3.67
C GLY A 175 13.93 17.10 3.00
N ASP A 176 13.74 18.39 3.31
CA ASP A 176 12.71 19.23 2.68
C ASP A 176 13.17 19.68 1.29
N PHE A 177 12.42 19.36 0.26
CA PHE A 177 12.76 19.81 -1.08
C PHE A 177 12.37 21.27 -1.31
N PRO A 178 13.16 22.02 -2.10
CA PRO A 178 12.79 23.37 -2.49
C PRO A 178 11.46 23.38 -3.27
N GLN A 179 10.61 24.36 -2.98
CA GLN A 179 9.33 24.53 -3.67
C GLN A 179 9.45 25.33 -4.98
N TYR A 180 10.44 26.22 -5.06
CA TYR A 180 10.59 27.18 -6.14
C TYR A 180 11.91 27.02 -6.89
N PHE A 181 11.84 27.11 -8.21
CA PHE A 181 13.00 26.95 -9.09
C PHE A 181 13.00 28.03 -10.17
N ARG A 182 14.19 28.50 -10.56
CA ARG A 182 14.36 29.38 -11.71
C ARG A 182 14.27 28.59 -13.01
N ALA A 183 13.45 29.00 -13.98
CA ALA A 183 13.20 28.24 -15.20
C ALA A 183 14.40 28.17 -16.15
N THR A 184 15.25 29.19 -16.11
CA THR A 184 16.47 29.28 -16.94
C THR A 184 17.45 28.15 -16.64
N ASP A 185 17.78 27.92 -15.36
CA ASP A 185 18.84 27.00 -14.92
C ASP A 185 18.38 25.90 -13.95
N MET A 186 17.10 25.88 -13.59
CA MET A 186 16.48 24.94 -12.65
C MET A 186 17.13 24.93 -11.26
N ARG A 187 17.78 26.03 -10.86
CA ARG A 187 18.31 26.19 -9.50
C ARG A 187 17.19 26.55 -8.52
N PRO A 188 17.24 26.01 -7.29
CA PRO A 188 16.35 26.45 -6.21
C PRO A 188 16.44 27.96 -5.98
N VAL A 189 15.31 28.59 -5.69
CA VAL A 189 15.27 30.01 -5.30
C VAL A 189 14.46 30.19 -4.02
N HIS A 190 14.83 31.19 -3.23
CA HIS A 190 14.08 31.56 -2.05
C HIS A 190 12.73 32.17 -2.44
N GLU A 191 11.69 31.92 -1.65
CA GLU A 191 10.33 32.40 -1.89
C GLU A 191 10.27 33.92 -2.08
N SER A 192 11.08 34.70 -1.34
CA SER A 192 11.11 36.17 -1.47
C SER A 192 11.50 36.68 -2.87
N SER A 193 12.18 35.86 -3.67
CA SER A 193 12.61 36.20 -5.02
C SER A 193 11.53 35.88 -6.07
N VAL A 194 10.41 35.28 -5.65
CA VAL A 194 9.36 34.77 -6.52
C VAL A 194 8.19 35.77 -6.58
N PRO A 195 7.61 36.01 -7.78
CA PRO A 195 6.44 36.88 -7.92
C PRO A 195 5.29 36.50 -6.99
N ALA A 196 4.59 37.52 -6.47
CA ALA A 196 3.48 37.32 -5.54
C ALA A 196 2.36 36.42 -6.09
N GLY A 197 2.07 36.52 -7.40
CA GLY A 197 1.08 35.67 -8.07
C GLY A 197 1.42 34.19 -7.93
N LEU A 198 2.64 33.80 -8.27
CA LEU A 198 3.10 32.41 -8.19
C LEU A 198 3.12 31.90 -6.76
N ARG A 199 3.48 32.74 -5.78
CA ARG A 199 3.38 32.37 -4.35
C ARG A 199 1.94 32.09 -3.93
N ALA A 200 0.99 32.88 -4.44
CA ALA A 200 -0.44 32.73 -4.14
C ALA A 200 -1.09 31.50 -4.81
N GLU A 201 -0.49 30.91 -5.84
CA GLU A 201 -1.01 29.71 -6.50
C GLU A 201 -1.19 28.55 -5.51
N GLN A 202 -2.31 27.84 -5.62
CA GLN A 202 -2.62 26.69 -4.76
C GLN A 202 -2.71 25.43 -5.61
N PHE A 203 -2.05 24.37 -5.17
CA PHE A 203 -2.18 23.08 -5.82
C PHE A 203 -3.61 22.54 -5.65
N PRO A 204 -4.12 21.79 -6.66
CA PRO A 204 -5.41 21.15 -6.57
C PRO A 204 -5.56 20.38 -5.25
N LYS A 205 -6.64 20.67 -4.52
CA LYS A 205 -7.02 19.85 -3.38
C LYS A 205 -7.47 18.48 -3.86
N LYS A 206 -7.37 17.48 -2.98
CA LYS A 206 -8.01 16.18 -3.20
C LYS A 206 -9.48 16.38 -3.59
N GLY A 207 -9.96 15.66 -4.60
CA GLY A 207 -11.35 15.79 -5.04
C GLY A 207 -11.65 17.01 -5.92
N SER A 208 -10.66 17.85 -6.29
CA SER A 208 -10.95 19.14 -6.95
C SER A 208 -10.77 19.15 -8.47
N ILE A 209 -10.27 18.06 -9.07
CA ILE A 209 -9.93 17.99 -10.50
C ILE A 209 -10.43 16.72 -11.16
N TRP A 210 -10.87 16.81 -12.41
CA TRP A 210 -11.23 15.66 -13.22
C TRP A 210 -10.02 14.74 -13.48
N PRO A 211 -10.16 13.41 -13.51
CA PRO A 211 -11.40 12.62 -13.34
C PRO A 211 -11.78 12.37 -11.87
N PHE A 212 -11.02 12.90 -10.92
CA PHE A 212 -11.19 12.68 -9.47
C PHE A 212 -11.96 13.84 -8.81
N ALA A 213 -12.93 14.45 -9.49
CA ALA A 213 -13.70 15.55 -8.95
C ALA A 213 -14.81 15.00 -8.03
N GLY A 214 -14.93 15.56 -6.82
CA GLY A 214 -15.84 15.08 -5.78
C GLY A 214 -15.25 13.94 -4.94
N PRO A 215 -16.01 13.46 -3.93
CA PRO A 215 -15.62 12.30 -3.15
C PRO A 215 -15.74 11.03 -3.99
N TYR A 216 -14.95 10.01 -3.64
CA TYR A 216 -15.34 8.65 -3.94
C TYR A 216 -16.56 8.31 -3.07
N ASP A 217 -17.68 7.97 -3.70
CA ASP A 217 -18.90 7.55 -3.00
C ASP A 217 -19.58 6.42 -3.75
N ALA A 218 -19.39 5.19 -3.26
CA ALA A 218 -19.95 4.00 -3.85
C ALA A 218 -21.41 3.76 -3.43
N ARG A 219 -21.90 4.47 -2.40
CA ARG A 219 -23.22 4.20 -1.79
C ARG A 219 -24.39 4.56 -2.71
N PRO A 220 -24.41 5.73 -3.38
CA PRO A 220 -25.43 6.02 -4.41
C PRO A 220 -25.02 5.51 -5.80
N ASN A 221 -23.74 5.14 -5.99
CA ASN A 221 -23.16 4.75 -7.28
C ASN A 221 -22.72 3.28 -7.27
N GLU A 222 -23.59 2.40 -6.79
CA GLU A 222 -23.27 0.98 -6.69
C GLU A 222 -23.00 0.38 -8.09
N PRO A 223 -21.94 -0.45 -8.26
CA PRO A 223 -21.72 -1.15 -9.51
C PRO A 223 -22.90 -2.02 -9.91
N VAL A 224 -23.18 -2.10 -11.22
CA VAL A 224 -24.18 -3.01 -11.78
C VAL A 224 -23.95 -4.43 -11.24
N GLY A 225 -24.99 -5.01 -10.66
CA GLY A 225 -24.94 -6.33 -10.02
C GLY A 225 -25.11 -6.31 -8.49
N GLY A 226 -25.15 -5.14 -7.85
CA GLY A 226 -25.57 -5.05 -6.44
C GLY A 226 -24.52 -5.55 -5.43
N CYS A 227 -23.23 -5.44 -5.74
CA CYS A 227 -22.18 -6.04 -4.90
C CYS A 227 -21.97 -5.37 -3.53
N LEU A 228 -22.50 -4.17 -3.31
CA LEU A 228 -22.52 -3.48 -2.02
C LEU A 228 -23.77 -3.81 -1.20
N SER A 229 -24.87 -4.23 -1.83
CA SER A 229 -26.19 -4.44 -1.22
C SER A 229 -26.61 -5.91 -1.11
N SER A 230 -26.06 -6.80 -1.94
CA SER A 230 -26.35 -8.24 -1.93
C SER A 230 -25.08 -9.07 -2.19
N PRO A 231 -24.58 -9.85 -1.22
CA PRO A 231 -25.18 -10.12 0.10
C PRO A 231 -25.19 -8.90 1.04
N GLY A 232 -24.34 -7.91 0.77
CA GLY A 232 -24.33 -6.64 1.49
C GLY A 232 -23.52 -6.67 2.79
N PRO A 233 -23.46 -5.53 3.51
CA PRO A 233 -22.74 -5.43 4.76
C PRO A 233 -23.46 -6.23 5.86
N ALA A 234 -22.68 -6.74 6.81
CA ALA A 234 -23.19 -7.41 8.01
C ALA A 234 -23.86 -6.42 8.98
N ASP A 235 -23.49 -5.14 8.91
CA ASP A 235 -24.08 -4.05 9.67
C ASP A 235 -24.46 -2.90 8.73
N PRO A 236 -25.74 -2.45 8.71
CA PRO A 236 -26.15 -1.33 7.86
C PRO A 236 -25.52 0.00 8.27
N LYS A 237 -25.00 0.12 9.50
CA LYS A 237 -24.38 1.33 10.06
C LYS A 237 -23.20 1.77 9.20
N LEU A 238 -23.15 3.06 8.89
CA LEU A 238 -21.98 3.69 8.29
C LEU A 238 -21.07 4.21 9.39
N TYR A 239 -19.91 3.57 9.53
CA TYR A 239 -18.84 4.00 10.41
C TYR A 239 -17.96 4.99 9.67
N CYS A 240 -17.39 5.96 10.39
CA CYS A 240 -16.45 6.89 9.77
C CYS A 240 -15.33 7.30 10.72
N THR A 241 -14.26 7.74 10.09
CA THR A 241 -13.04 8.24 10.73
C THR A 241 -12.40 9.28 9.82
N GLN A 242 -11.52 10.13 10.38
CA GLN A 242 -10.84 11.17 9.64
C GLN A 242 -9.33 10.93 9.68
N THR A 243 -8.70 10.85 8.50
CA THR A 243 -7.26 10.66 8.36
C THR A 243 -6.48 11.92 8.74
N THR A 244 -5.18 11.76 8.95
CA THR A 244 -4.20 12.85 9.08
C THR A 244 -4.07 13.71 7.83
N SER A 245 -4.40 13.15 6.66
CA SER A 245 -4.47 13.82 5.35
C SER A 245 -5.90 14.32 5.04
N PRO A 246 -6.41 15.22 5.89
CA PRO A 246 -7.78 15.35 6.41
C PRO A 246 -8.91 14.81 5.50
N SER A 247 -8.92 13.50 5.28
CA SER A 247 -9.93 12.82 4.48
C SER A 247 -10.87 12.08 5.40
N TRP A 248 -12.17 12.23 5.19
CA TRP A 248 -13.17 11.39 5.81
C TRP A 248 -13.28 10.07 5.06
N LEU A 249 -13.14 8.97 5.79
CA LEU A 249 -13.42 7.63 5.32
C LEU A 249 -14.76 7.19 5.88
N GLY A 250 -15.64 6.67 5.02
CA GLY A 250 -16.86 5.98 5.43
C GLY A 250 -16.76 4.50 5.05
N TYR A 251 -16.99 3.62 6.01
CA TYR A 251 -16.85 2.18 5.82
C TYR A 251 -17.97 1.40 6.50
N ARG A 252 -18.15 0.15 6.05
CA ARG A 252 -19.08 -0.82 6.64
C ARG A 252 -18.39 -2.16 6.86
N TRP A 253 -18.88 -2.93 7.81
CA TRP A 253 -18.38 -4.27 8.07
C TRP A 253 -19.07 -5.28 7.15
N TYR A 254 -18.28 -6.06 6.43
CA TYR A 254 -18.75 -7.16 5.61
C TYR A 254 -18.24 -8.47 6.19
N ARG A 255 -19.05 -9.53 6.10
CA ARG A 255 -18.51 -10.88 6.21
C ARG A 255 -17.44 -11.01 5.12
N PHE A 256 -16.28 -11.58 5.43
CA PHE A 256 -15.12 -11.57 4.53
C PHE A 256 -15.48 -12.02 3.10
N VAL A 257 -16.20 -13.13 2.97
CA VAL A 257 -16.61 -13.68 1.66
C VAL A 257 -17.74 -12.93 0.96
N ASP A 258 -18.41 -12.02 1.65
CA ASP A 258 -19.50 -11.21 1.14
C ASP A 258 -19.04 -9.81 0.69
N GLN A 259 -17.75 -9.49 0.87
CA GLN A 259 -17.20 -8.22 0.44
C GLN A 259 -17.33 -8.02 -1.09
N PRO A 260 -17.48 -6.77 -1.56
CA PRO A 260 -17.70 -6.47 -2.98
C PRO A 260 -16.61 -7.03 -3.90
N GLY A 261 -15.35 -7.02 -3.43
CA GLY A 261 -14.19 -7.50 -4.17
C GLY A 261 -14.22 -9.00 -4.52
N LEU A 262 -14.97 -9.81 -3.77
CA LEU A 262 -15.04 -11.26 -3.99
C LEU A 262 -16.25 -11.69 -4.83
N GLN A 263 -17.23 -10.82 -5.05
CA GLN A 263 -18.46 -11.19 -5.78
C GLN A 263 -18.20 -11.56 -7.24
N ARG A 264 -17.14 -10.99 -7.85
CA ARG A 264 -16.78 -11.28 -9.25
C ARG A 264 -15.99 -12.57 -9.45
N VAL A 265 -15.53 -13.19 -8.36
CA VAL A 265 -14.69 -14.39 -8.43
C VAL A 265 -15.53 -15.64 -8.69
N GLY A 266 -16.83 -15.62 -8.38
CA GLY A 266 -17.74 -16.72 -8.67
C GLY A 266 -17.59 -17.92 -7.73
N LEU A 267 -17.12 -17.69 -6.50
CA LEU A 267 -16.94 -18.72 -5.48
C LEU A 267 -18.27 -19.42 -5.15
N ASN A 268 -18.24 -20.75 -5.12
CA ASN A 268 -19.38 -21.57 -4.71
C ASN A 268 -19.54 -21.58 -3.17
N ALA A 269 -20.64 -22.17 -2.67
CA ALA A 269 -20.95 -22.18 -1.24
C ALA A 269 -19.85 -22.83 -0.38
N ARG A 270 -19.26 -23.95 -0.85
CA ARG A 270 -18.19 -24.68 -0.14
C ARG A 270 -16.91 -23.84 -0.07
N GLU A 271 -16.53 -23.19 -1.16
CA GLU A 271 -15.35 -22.31 -1.20
C GLU A 271 -15.53 -21.09 -0.28
N LYS A 272 -16.71 -20.48 -0.28
CA LYS A 272 -17.05 -19.38 0.64
C LYS A 272 -16.98 -19.83 2.09
N GLU A 273 -17.49 -21.00 2.42
CA GLU A 273 -17.43 -21.53 3.79
C GLU A 273 -15.98 -21.81 4.22
N PHE A 274 -15.18 -22.42 3.35
CA PHE A 274 -13.76 -22.67 3.58
C PHE A 274 -13.01 -21.36 3.85
N LEU A 275 -13.07 -20.39 2.93
CA LEU A 275 -12.39 -19.10 3.08
C LEU A 275 -12.86 -18.35 4.32
N GLN A 276 -14.17 -18.32 4.57
CA GLN A 276 -14.70 -17.67 5.77
C GLN A 276 -14.14 -18.29 7.05
N SER A 277 -14.15 -19.62 7.15
CA SER A 277 -13.69 -20.33 8.34
C SER A 277 -12.20 -20.06 8.63
N ARG A 278 -11.39 -19.92 7.57
CA ARG A 278 -9.97 -19.58 7.68
C ARG A 278 -9.78 -18.17 8.23
N VAL A 279 -10.52 -17.19 7.71
CA VAL A 279 -10.42 -15.80 8.21
C VAL A 279 -10.89 -15.68 9.66
N VAL A 280 -11.93 -16.42 10.07
CA VAL A 280 -12.35 -16.49 11.48
C VAL A 280 -11.21 -16.99 12.36
N LYS A 281 -10.58 -18.12 12.00
CA LYS A 281 -9.44 -18.67 12.75
C LYS A 281 -8.24 -17.72 12.79
N LEU A 282 -7.97 -17.00 11.69
CA LEU A 282 -6.91 -16.00 11.66
C LEU A 282 -7.20 -14.84 12.63
N HIS A 283 -8.44 -14.34 12.66
CA HIS A 283 -8.83 -13.27 13.60
C HIS A 283 -8.80 -13.74 15.06
N GLU A 284 -9.01 -15.03 15.33
CA GLU A 284 -8.87 -15.61 16.68
C GLU A 284 -7.41 -15.74 17.11
N LEU A 285 -6.53 -16.04 16.16
CA LEU A 285 -5.12 -16.31 16.41
C LEU A 285 -4.29 -15.02 16.55
N LEU A 286 -4.56 -14.04 15.70
CA LEU A 286 -3.70 -12.88 15.50
C LEU A 286 -4.16 -11.70 16.34
N THR A 287 -3.19 -10.91 16.80
CA THR A 287 -3.39 -9.82 17.75
C THR A 287 -3.14 -8.44 17.15
N GLY A 288 -2.59 -8.38 15.92
CA GLY A 288 -2.10 -7.13 15.32
C GLY A 288 -0.77 -6.68 15.93
N LYS A 289 -0.08 -7.58 16.63
CA LYS A 289 1.28 -7.40 17.17
C LYS A 289 2.23 -8.52 16.71
N ASP A 290 1.82 -9.26 15.69
CA ASP A 290 2.45 -10.49 15.23
C ASP A 290 3.58 -10.14 14.24
N ARG A 291 4.79 -9.91 14.76
CA ARG A 291 5.94 -9.38 14.00
C ARG A 291 6.65 -10.50 13.24
N TRP A 292 6.02 -10.95 12.17
CA TRP A 292 6.58 -11.99 11.30
C TRP A 292 7.80 -11.51 10.52
N ILE A 293 7.79 -10.25 10.06
CA ILE A 293 8.90 -9.65 9.33
C ILE A 293 10.07 -9.42 10.28
N LYS A 294 11.23 -9.99 9.96
CA LYS A 294 12.43 -9.81 10.78
C LYS A 294 13.02 -8.42 10.52
N ALA A 295 13.06 -7.58 11.57
CA ALA A 295 13.51 -6.19 11.47
C ALA A 295 14.92 -6.05 10.87
N GLY A 296 15.86 -6.92 11.23
CA GLY A 296 17.23 -6.87 10.72
C GLY A 296 17.84 -5.48 10.83
N ALA A 297 18.47 -4.99 9.76
CA ALA A 297 19.04 -3.64 9.69
C ALA A 297 18.01 -2.49 9.77
N ALA A 298 16.71 -2.76 9.63
CA ALA A 298 15.68 -1.73 9.81
C ALA A 298 15.52 -1.31 11.28
N ALA A 299 15.95 -2.14 12.23
CA ALA A 299 15.89 -1.82 13.66
C ALA A 299 16.62 -0.50 14.00
N ASP A 300 17.71 -0.19 13.28
CA ASP A 300 18.52 1.01 13.50
C ASP A 300 17.91 2.27 12.85
N SER A 301 17.00 2.11 11.89
CA SER A 301 16.39 3.21 11.14
C SER A 301 14.98 3.58 11.61
N GLY A 302 14.35 2.71 12.42
CA GLY A 302 12.94 2.80 12.75
C GLY A 302 12.03 2.36 11.59
N ILE A 303 10.74 2.18 11.89
CA ILE A 303 9.70 1.80 10.92
C ILE A 303 8.58 2.83 10.92
N ALA A 304 7.81 2.87 9.83
CA ALA A 304 6.70 3.80 9.68
C ALA A 304 5.59 3.55 10.71
N GLN A 305 4.78 4.57 10.96
CA GLN A 305 3.52 4.47 11.69
C GLN A 305 2.36 4.49 10.69
N ILE A 306 1.35 3.64 10.90
CA ILE A 306 0.12 3.70 10.12
C ILE A 306 -0.74 4.84 10.67
N ASP A 307 -1.45 5.55 9.80
CA ASP A 307 -2.46 6.51 10.27
C ASP A 307 -3.51 5.75 11.11
N GLY A 308 -3.65 6.10 12.39
CA GLY A 308 -4.56 5.39 13.31
C GLY A 308 -6.02 5.35 12.82
N ALA A 309 -6.43 6.28 11.95
CA ALA A 309 -7.74 6.24 11.29
C ALA A 309 -7.92 5.01 10.37
N GLN A 310 -6.83 4.39 9.91
CA GLN A 310 -6.84 3.17 9.09
C GLN A 310 -6.93 1.89 9.94
N LEU A 311 -6.73 1.99 11.26
CA LEU A 311 -6.76 0.86 12.20
C LEU A 311 -8.05 0.90 13.02
N VAL A 312 -9.08 0.21 12.54
CA VAL A 312 -10.42 0.26 13.14
C VAL A 312 -10.73 -0.96 14.00
N THR A 313 -11.32 -0.74 15.17
CA THR A 313 -11.79 -1.82 16.04
C THR A 313 -13.17 -2.31 15.60
N PRO A 314 -13.35 -3.63 15.36
CA PRO A 314 -14.66 -4.18 15.06
C PRO A 314 -15.60 -4.11 16.27
N PRO A 315 -16.92 -3.92 16.06
CA PRO A 315 -17.92 -4.24 17.07
C PRO A 315 -17.75 -5.69 17.57
N THR A 316 -18.03 -5.96 18.84
CA THR A 316 -17.78 -7.27 19.47
C THR A 316 -18.38 -8.45 18.68
N HIS A 317 -19.59 -8.29 18.15
CA HIS A 317 -20.28 -9.33 17.38
C HIS A 317 -19.74 -9.51 15.95
N LEU A 318 -18.81 -8.65 15.51
CA LEU A 318 -18.14 -8.67 14.20
C LEU A 318 -16.62 -8.85 14.34
N ALA A 319 -16.13 -9.24 15.52
CA ALA A 319 -14.69 -9.31 15.77
C ALA A 319 -13.98 -10.28 14.81
N HIS A 320 -14.58 -11.44 14.53
CA HIS A 320 -13.93 -12.51 13.78
C HIS A 320 -14.65 -12.78 12.46
N GLY A 321 -13.89 -12.86 11.36
CA GLY A 321 -14.45 -13.16 10.03
C GLY A 321 -15.11 -11.98 9.31
N TYR A 322 -15.06 -10.78 9.87
CA TYR A 322 -15.60 -9.58 9.23
C TYR A 322 -14.49 -8.56 9.00
N VAL A 323 -14.59 -7.81 7.90
CA VAL A 323 -13.59 -6.82 7.50
C VAL A 323 -14.26 -5.48 7.17
N PRO A 324 -13.58 -4.36 7.43
CA PRO A 324 -14.09 -3.04 7.09
C PRO A 324 -13.86 -2.78 5.59
N ILE A 325 -14.92 -2.41 4.87
CA ILE A 325 -14.86 -2.02 3.46
C ILE A 325 -15.20 -0.54 3.34
N VAL A 326 -14.24 0.24 2.83
CA VAL A 326 -14.43 1.66 2.53
C VAL A 326 -15.41 1.79 1.36
N VAL A 327 -16.47 2.55 1.59
CA VAL A 327 -17.51 2.87 0.60
C VAL A 327 -17.62 4.38 0.33
N TYR A 328 -16.83 5.18 1.05
CA TYR A 328 -16.73 6.63 0.88
C TYR A 328 -15.32 7.11 1.22
N GLU A 329 -14.78 8.01 0.41
CA GLU A 329 -13.60 8.80 0.73
C GLU A 329 -13.77 10.22 0.17
N GLY A 330 -13.66 11.24 1.04
CA GLY A 330 -13.87 12.63 0.65
C GLY A 330 -13.24 13.62 1.63
N VAL A 331 -13.17 14.89 1.23
CA VAL A 331 -12.74 15.98 2.15
C VAL A 331 -13.84 16.35 3.14
N ASP A 332 -15.10 16.13 2.75
CA ASP A 332 -16.26 16.40 3.60
C ASP A 332 -16.70 15.13 4.33
N LYS A 333 -17.32 15.30 5.50
CA LYS A 333 -17.89 14.18 6.25
C LYS A 333 -19.09 13.60 5.48
N PRO A 334 -19.16 12.29 5.23
CA PRO A 334 -20.30 11.71 4.53
C PRO A 334 -21.59 11.82 5.36
N SER A 335 -22.72 11.98 4.67
CA SER A 335 -24.05 11.88 5.30
C SER A 335 -24.30 10.48 5.86
N GLY A 336 -25.14 10.38 6.91
CA GLY A 336 -25.46 9.12 7.58
C GLY A 336 -24.31 8.55 8.42
N CYS A 337 -23.26 9.34 8.62
CA CYS A 337 -22.11 8.97 9.41
C CYS A 337 -22.46 8.91 10.90
N SER A 338 -22.36 7.72 11.47
CA SER A 338 -22.41 7.52 12.90
C SER A 338 -20.97 7.39 13.41
N GLY A 339 -20.63 8.14 14.46
CA GLY A 339 -19.27 8.14 15.01
C GLY A 339 -18.79 6.74 15.39
N GLN A 340 -17.47 6.55 15.36
CA GLN A 340 -16.83 5.62 16.28
C GLN A 340 -16.79 6.28 17.66
#